data_AF-A0A947TFY7-F1
#
_entry.id   AF-A0A947TFY7-F1
#
_cell.length_a   1.000
_cell.length_b   1.000
_cell.length_c   1.000
_cell.angle_alpha   90.00
_cell.angle_beta   90.00
_cell.angle_gamma   90.00
#
_symmetry.space_group_name_H-M   'P 1'
#
loop_
_entity.id
_entity.type
_entity.pdbx_description
1 polymer ?
#
loop_
_entity_poly.entity_id
_entity_poly.type
_entity_poly.pdbx_seq_one_letter_code
_entity_poly.pdbx_strand_id
1 'polypeptide(L)'
;MDIPQDIKNKFIVREDYLEWINQETSIFAYLDLTNMFHWQDVLGWKFRVEDVIGQLFTFLNIKEIKIYYGLNPRDRKNSKAFLGRIKKTGAILRPNPPKEMKFIKKDINEGLFFQRRTMTLFDEQVKNKIQELIDELRNSGIIIEEPKCNFDVEMTMDMLDDVEKMTAVMLFSGDSDLIAPLERLKVKGKKIAIVGVRGMVAGELHKIKDKYIDFGKFYTGKKTYIESENPAKGGTA
;
A
#
# COMPACT_ATOMS: atom_id res chain seq x y z
N MET A 1 -36.51 5.75 -12.48
CA MET A 1 -35.92 6.63 -11.45
C MET A 1 -34.42 6.55 -11.60
N ASP A 2 -33.77 7.65 -11.94
CA ASP A 2 -32.31 7.69 -11.92
C ASP A 2 -31.83 7.73 -10.47
N ILE A 3 -31.13 6.67 -10.06
CA ILE A 3 -30.47 6.63 -8.75
C ILE A 3 -29.33 7.66 -8.78
N PRO A 4 -29.28 8.60 -7.82
CA PRO A 4 -28.20 9.59 -7.73
C PRO A 4 -26.81 8.93 -7.77
N GLN A 5 -25.88 9.51 -8.52
CA GLN A 5 -24.57 8.90 -8.78
C GLN A 5 -23.77 8.69 -7.49
N ASP A 6 -23.94 9.56 -6.49
CA ASP A 6 -23.38 9.43 -5.14
C ASP A 6 -23.89 8.20 -4.38
N ILE A 7 -25.13 7.76 -4.63
CA ILE A 7 -25.71 6.53 -4.08
C ILE A 7 -25.20 5.31 -4.85
N LYS A 8 -25.13 5.38 -6.20
CA LYS A 8 -24.53 4.30 -7.02
C LYS A 8 -23.06 4.08 -6.63
N ASN A 9 -22.30 5.14 -6.38
CA ASN A 9 -20.89 5.09 -5.96
C ASN A 9 -20.66 4.37 -4.61
N LYS A 10 -21.70 4.13 -3.80
CA LYS A 10 -21.60 3.29 -2.60
C LYS A 10 -21.64 1.79 -2.90
N PHE A 11 -22.14 1.40 -4.08
CA PHE A 11 -22.39 0.00 -4.47
C PHE A 11 -21.73 -0.39 -5.80
N ILE A 12 -21.26 0.57 -6.59
CA ILE A 12 -20.71 0.42 -7.93
C ILE A 12 -19.44 1.27 -8.03
N VAL A 13 -18.40 0.72 -8.68
CA VAL A 13 -17.16 1.46 -8.98
C VAL A 13 -17.52 2.72 -9.77
N ARG A 14 -16.93 3.86 -9.40
CA ARG A 14 -17.17 5.13 -10.10
C ARG A 14 -16.93 5.00 -11.60
N GLU A 15 -17.88 5.49 -12.38
CA GLU A 15 -17.86 5.44 -13.85
C GLU A 15 -16.56 6.00 -14.44
N ASP A 16 -16.07 7.11 -13.90
CA ASP A 16 -14.83 7.73 -14.37
C ASP A 16 -13.58 6.85 -14.18
N TYR A 17 -13.59 5.89 -13.26
CA TYR A 17 -12.53 4.90 -13.10
C TYR A 17 -12.62 3.82 -14.18
N LEU A 18 -13.85 3.37 -14.46
CA LEU A 18 -14.13 2.37 -15.49
C LEU A 18 -13.79 2.91 -16.89
N GLU A 19 -14.16 4.16 -17.19
CA GLU A 19 -13.81 4.82 -18.44
C GLU A 19 -12.30 4.83 -18.68
N TRP A 20 -11.51 5.20 -17.67
CA TRP A 20 -10.05 5.21 -17.79
C TRP A 20 -9.48 3.80 -18.02
N ILE A 21 -9.98 2.80 -17.28
CA ILE A 21 -9.55 1.39 -17.46
C ILE A 21 -9.89 0.90 -18.87
N ASN A 22 -11.07 1.24 -19.39
CA ASN A 22 -11.55 0.79 -20.69
C ASN A 22 -10.85 1.49 -21.87
N GLN A 23 -10.23 2.65 -21.65
CA GLN A 23 -9.44 3.36 -22.66
C GLN A 23 -8.09 2.67 -22.95
N GLU A 24 -7.60 1.87 -22.01
CA GLU A 24 -6.28 1.24 -22.09
C GLU A 24 -6.38 -0.22 -22.49
N THR A 25 -5.52 -0.71 -23.38
CA THR A 25 -5.62 -2.10 -23.90
C THR A 25 -4.84 -3.12 -23.06
N SER A 26 -3.76 -2.68 -22.41
CA SER A 26 -2.91 -3.53 -21.57
C SER A 26 -2.44 -2.75 -20.35
N ILE A 27 -3.07 -3.02 -19.20
CA ILE A 27 -2.75 -2.41 -17.91
C ILE A 27 -1.99 -3.42 -17.07
N PHE A 28 -0.83 -3.02 -16.56
CA PHE A 28 -0.10 -3.79 -15.56
C PHE A 28 -0.28 -3.11 -14.20
N ALA A 29 -0.75 -3.87 -13.21
CA ALA A 29 -0.95 -3.40 -11.85
C ALA A 29 0.25 -3.74 -10.97
N TYR A 30 0.77 -2.76 -10.23
CA TYR A 30 1.90 -2.92 -9.32
C TYR A 30 1.42 -2.58 -7.91
N LEU A 31 1.41 -3.58 -7.03
CA LEU A 31 0.85 -3.47 -5.68
C LEU A 31 1.95 -3.53 -4.64
N ASP A 32 2.19 -2.41 -3.96
CA ASP A 32 3.00 -2.37 -2.76
C ASP A 32 2.13 -2.68 -1.55
N LEU A 33 2.21 -3.93 -1.07
CA LEU A 33 1.38 -4.36 0.04
C LEU A 33 1.72 -3.65 1.36
N THR A 34 2.95 -3.18 1.54
CA THR A 34 3.32 -2.42 2.75
C THR A 34 2.51 -1.13 2.80
N ASN A 35 2.49 -0.38 1.69
CA ASN A 35 1.69 0.83 1.56
C ASN A 35 0.18 0.54 1.65
N MET A 36 -0.29 -0.50 0.96
CA MET A 36 -1.70 -0.91 1.01
C MET A 36 -2.16 -1.31 2.42
N PHE A 37 -1.33 -2.02 3.20
CA PHE A 37 -1.70 -2.36 4.57
C PHE A 37 -1.80 -1.13 5.48
N HIS A 38 -0.97 -0.09 5.26
CA HIS A 38 -1.09 1.19 5.94
C HIS A 38 -2.39 1.93 5.60
N TRP A 39 -2.92 1.77 4.38
CA TRP A 39 -4.20 2.35 4.02
C TRP A 39 -5.36 1.87 4.90
N GLN A 40 -5.29 0.63 5.37
CA GLN A 40 -6.32 0.07 6.24
C GLN A 40 -6.44 0.81 7.59
N ASP A 41 -5.39 1.51 8.02
CA ASP A 41 -5.43 2.33 9.23
C ASP A 41 -6.17 3.65 8.99
N VAL A 42 -6.02 4.23 7.80
CA VAL A 42 -6.73 5.45 7.37
C VAL A 42 -8.19 5.18 7.00
N LEU A 43 -8.47 4.03 6.39
CA LEU A 43 -9.80 3.64 5.95
C LEU A 43 -10.72 3.25 7.12
N GLY A 44 -10.15 2.84 8.26
CA GLY A 44 -10.90 2.32 9.40
C GLY A 44 -11.51 0.93 9.16
N TRP A 45 -11.18 0.27 8.04
CA TRP A 45 -11.55 -1.10 7.72
C TRP A 45 -10.40 -1.80 7.01
N LYS A 46 -10.40 -3.12 7.12
CA LYS A 46 -9.39 -4.04 6.57
C LYS A 46 -9.96 -4.74 5.33
N PHE A 47 -9.08 -5.18 4.43
CA PHE A 47 -9.43 -5.94 3.23
C PHE A 47 -8.51 -7.14 3.08
N ARG A 48 -8.99 -8.14 2.32
CA ARG A 48 -8.15 -9.25 1.88
C ARG A 48 -7.49 -8.92 0.56
N VAL A 49 -6.19 -9.20 0.45
CA VAL A 49 -5.39 -8.98 -0.75
C VAL A 49 -5.92 -9.84 -1.90
N GLU A 50 -6.38 -11.07 -1.63
CA GLU A 50 -6.99 -11.88 -2.70
C GLU A 50 -8.28 -11.28 -3.25
N ASP A 51 -9.07 -10.58 -2.42
CA ASP A 51 -10.29 -9.93 -2.89
C ASP A 51 -9.93 -8.74 -3.80
N VAL A 52 -8.85 -8.00 -3.48
CA VAL A 52 -8.33 -6.94 -4.35
C VAL A 52 -7.84 -7.52 -5.67
N ILE A 53 -7.02 -8.57 -5.62
CA ILE A 53 -6.51 -9.26 -6.82
C ILE A 53 -7.66 -9.81 -7.66
N GLY A 54 -8.63 -10.48 -7.02
CA GLY A 54 -9.80 -11.03 -7.66
C GLY A 54 -10.63 -9.96 -8.36
N GLN A 55 -10.87 -8.82 -7.70
CA GLN A 55 -11.51 -7.66 -8.32
C GLN A 55 -10.72 -7.16 -9.54
N LEU A 56 -9.40 -7.02 -9.44
CA LEU A 56 -8.58 -6.54 -10.56
C LEU A 56 -8.64 -7.47 -11.77
N PHE A 57 -8.62 -8.79 -11.55
CA PHE A 57 -8.75 -9.77 -12.63
C PHE A 57 -10.14 -9.78 -13.29
N THR A 58 -11.16 -9.14 -12.70
CA THR A 58 -12.45 -8.95 -13.41
C THR A 58 -12.35 -7.99 -14.59
N PHE A 59 -11.33 -7.12 -14.61
CA PHE A 59 -11.07 -6.21 -15.72
C PHE A 59 -10.20 -6.89 -16.77
N LEU A 60 -10.77 -7.17 -17.94
CA LEU A 60 -10.05 -7.82 -19.05
C LEU A 60 -8.80 -7.06 -19.50
N ASN A 61 -8.77 -5.74 -19.30
CA ASN A 61 -7.68 -4.86 -19.67
C ASN A 61 -6.49 -4.95 -18.71
N ILE A 62 -6.69 -5.46 -17.48
CA ILE A 62 -5.61 -5.70 -16.51
C ILE A 62 -4.99 -7.07 -16.81
N LYS A 63 -3.79 -7.05 -17.40
CA LYS A 63 -3.13 -8.26 -17.93
C LYS A 63 -2.20 -8.91 -16.91
N GLU A 64 -1.55 -8.11 -16.08
CA GLU A 64 -0.65 -8.59 -15.04
C GLU A 64 -0.89 -7.84 -13.73
N ILE A 65 -0.78 -8.57 -12.63
CA ILE A 65 -0.82 -8.03 -11.27
C ILE A 65 0.46 -8.49 -10.58
N LYS A 66 1.34 -7.54 -10.29
CA LYS A 66 2.60 -7.76 -9.58
C LYS A 66 2.45 -7.31 -8.13
N ILE A 67 2.77 -8.20 -7.20
CA ILE A 67 2.64 -7.98 -5.76
C ILE A 67 4.02 -7.88 -5.15
N TYR A 68 4.33 -6.75 -4.51
CA TYR A 68 5.60 -6.51 -3.82
C TYR A 68 5.41 -6.65 -2.33
N TYR A 69 5.98 -7.72 -1.76
CA TYR A 69 5.90 -7.98 -0.33
C TYR A 69 6.98 -8.94 0.17
N GLY A 70 7.37 -8.78 1.44
CA GLY A 70 8.45 -9.53 2.05
C GLY A 70 8.02 -10.80 2.78
N LEU A 71 8.98 -11.67 3.04
CA LEU A 71 8.84 -12.78 3.98
C LEU A 71 9.16 -12.29 5.40
N ASN A 72 8.28 -12.54 6.36
CA ASN A 72 8.57 -12.30 7.77
C ASN A 72 9.41 -13.48 8.33
N PRO A 73 10.71 -13.29 8.64
CA PRO A 73 11.55 -14.37 9.17
C PRO A 73 11.21 -14.80 10.59
N ARG A 74 10.48 -13.97 11.37
CA ARG A 74 10.06 -14.29 12.74
C ARG A 74 8.78 -15.14 12.79
N ASP A 75 7.97 -15.06 11.75
CA ASP A 75 6.79 -15.90 11.55
C ASP A 75 6.76 -16.48 10.13
N ARG A 76 7.74 -17.36 9.86
CA ARG A 76 7.90 -17.97 8.54
C ARG A 76 6.67 -18.79 8.13
N LYS A 77 5.96 -19.40 9.09
CA LYS A 77 4.82 -20.28 8.79
C LYS A 77 3.66 -19.47 8.22
N ASN A 78 3.18 -18.45 8.95
CA ASN A 78 2.06 -17.65 8.49
C ASN A 78 2.45 -16.79 7.27
N SER A 79 3.66 -16.23 7.26
CA SER A 79 4.13 -15.45 6.13
C SER A 79 4.24 -16.27 4.84
N LYS A 80 4.77 -17.51 4.88
CA LYS A 80 4.76 -18.40 3.70
C LYS A 80 3.34 -18.79 3.29
N ALA A 81 2.44 -19.05 4.24
CA ALA A 81 1.05 -19.38 3.95
C ALA A 81 0.35 -18.22 3.20
N PHE A 82 0.50 -17.00 3.70
CA PHE A 82 0.00 -15.77 3.07
C PHE A 82 0.55 -15.58 1.65
N LEU A 83 1.86 -15.65 1.47
CA LEU A 83 2.49 -15.55 0.14
C LEU A 83 2.03 -16.69 -0.80
N GLY A 84 1.78 -17.88 -0.26
CA GLY A 84 1.20 -19.01 -0.98
C GLY A 84 -0.24 -18.74 -1.44
N ARG A 85 -1.08 -18.11 -0.61
CA ARG A 85 -2.43 -17.67 -0.99
C ARG A 85 -2.38 -16.69 -2.16
N ILE A 86 -1.50 -15.68 -2.08
CA ILE A 86 -1.29 -14.72 -3.17
C ILE A 86 -0.90 -15.44 -4.46
N LYS A 87 0.10 -16.34 -4.43
CA LYS A 87 0.53 -17.07 -5.64
C LYS A 87 -0.62 -17.87 -6.28
N LYS A 88 -1.53 -18.43 -5.49
CA LYS A 88 -2.70 -19.19 -5.99
C LYS A 88 -3.72 -18.32 -6.72
N THR A 89 -3.71 -17.00 -6.54
CA THR A 89 -4.62 -16.09 -7.24
C THR A 89 -4.26 -15.88 -8.72
N GLY A 90 -3.04 -16.24 -9.13
CA GLY A 90 -2.49 -15.92 -10.45
C GLY A 90 -1.67 -14.62 -10.48
N ALA A 91 -1.62 -13.86 -9.38
CA ALA A 91 -0.74 -12.70 -9.29
C ALA A 91 0.75 -13.11 -9.20
N ILE A 92 1.62 -12.24 -9.72
CA ILE A 92 3.07 -12.43 -9.77
C ILE A 92 3.67 -11.85 -8.49
N LEU A 93 4.09 -12.71 -7.56
CA LEU A 93 4.79 -12.26 -6.35
C LEU A 93 6.23 -11.84 -6.69
N ARG A 94 6.62 -10.64 -6.24
CA ARG A 94 7.94 -10.03 -6.44
C ARG A 94 8.54 -9.57 -5.10
N PRO A 95 9.88 -9.68 -4.94
CA PRO A 95 10.78 -10.50 -5.75
C PRO A 95 10.48 -11.99 -5.54
N ASN A 96 10.96 -12.83 -6.46
CA ASN A 96 10.90 -14.28 -6.34
C ASN A 96 12.33 -14.86 -6.50
N PRO A 97 12.97 -15.37 -5.43
CA PRO A 97 12.41 -15.61 -4.10
C PRO A 97 12.10 -14.32 -3.31
N PRO A 98 11.14 -14.35 -2.37
CA PRO A 98 10.80 -13.19 -1.54
C PRO A 98 11.96 -12.73 -0.66
N LYS A 99 12.11 -11.41 -0.56
CA LYS A 99 13.08 -10.74 0.32
C LYS A 99 12.66 -10.91 1.78
N GLU A 100 13.60 -11.17 2.68
CA GLU A 100 13.31 -11.21 4.11
C GLU A 100 13.16 -9.79 4.69
N MET A 101 12.15 -9.60 5.53
CA MET A 101 11.93 -8.36 6.27
C MET A 101 13.05 -8.17 7.30
N LYS A 102 13.51 -6.92 7.43
CA LYS A 102 14.45 -6.51 8.47
C LYS A 102 13.67 -5.91 9.64
N PHE A 103 14.08 -6.23 10.86
CA PHE A 103 13.49 -5.64 12.07
C PHE A 103 14.43 -4.57 12.59
N ILE A 104 13.99 -3.32 12.52
CA ILE A 104 14.79 -2.18 12.94
C ILE A 104 14.38 -1.82 14.37
N LYS A 105 15.35 -1.87 15.30
CA LYS A 105 15.16 -1.40 16.67
C LYS A 105 14.93 0.10 16.66
N LYS A 106 13.94 0.54 17.44
CA LYS A 106 13.62 1.93 17.65
C LYS A 106 14.07 2.33 19.04
N ASP A 107 14.76 3.46 19.12
CA ASP A 107 15.10 4.05 20.41
C ASP A 107 13.83 4.58 21.07
N ILE A 108 13.64 4.21 22.33
CA ILE A 108 12.55 4.75 23.15
C ILE A 108 12.93 6.20 23.49
N ASN A 109 12.32 7.16 22.80
CA ASN A 109 12.50 8.59 23.01
C ASN A 109 11.21 9.33 22.64
N GLU A 110 11.18 10.65 22.85
CA GLU A 110 9.99 11.47 22.53
C GLU A 110 9.55 11.32 21.07
N GLY A 111 10.52 11.25 20.15
CA GLY A 111 10.28 11.13 18.72
C GLY A 111 9.62 9.81 18.31
N LEU A 112 9.62 8.79 19.17
CA LEU A 112 8.89 7.54 18.95
C LEU A 112 7.39 7.70 19.11
N PHE A 113 6.95 8.63 19.97
CA PHE A 113 5.55 8.80 20.35
C PHE A 113 4.95 10.10 19.80
N PHE A 114 5.76 11.16 19.69
CA PHE A 114 5.31 12.50 19.34
C PHE A 114 6.19 13.11 18.26
N GLN A 115 5.56 13.77 17.29
CA GLN A 115 6.31 14.63 16.38
C GLN A 115 6.86 15.83 17.16
N ARG A 116 8.05 16.30 16.79
CA ARG A 116 8.69 17.45 17.43
C ARG A 116 7.79 18.69 17.49
N ARG A 117 6.99 18.94 16.45
CA ARG A 117 6.02 20.05 16.43
C ARG A 117 4.91 19.86 17.46
N THR A 118 4.41 18.64 17.63
CA THR A 118 3.42 18.32 18.66
C THR A 118 3.95 18.61 20.06
N MET A 119 5.21 18.28 20.34
CA MET A 119 5.83 18.56 21.64
C MET A 119 5.89 20.06 21.99
N THR A 120 5.95 20.95 20.99
CA THR A 120 5.94 22.39 21.22
C THR A 120 4.57 22.94 21.65
N LEU A 121 3.49 22.17 21.47
CA LEU A 121 2.13 22.54 21.86
C LEU A 121 1.82 22.24 23.33
N PHE A 122 2.69 21.49 24.02
CA PHE A 122 2.51 21.10 25.41
C PHE A 122 3.21 22.06 26.37
N ASP A 123 2.64 22.23 27.56
CA ASP A 123 3.29 22.94 28.66
C ASP A 123 4.37 22.09 29.34
N GLU A 124 5.15 22.70 30.25
CA GLU A 124 6.23 22.01 30.97
C GLU A 124 5.72 20.88 31.86
N GLN A 125 4.53 20.99 32.43
CA GLN A 125 3.98 19.93 33.27
C GLN A 125 3.70 18.66 32.45
N VAL A 126 3.11 18.82 31.26
CA VAL A 126 2.84 17.71 30.35
C VAL A 126 4.14 17.13 29.80
N LYS A 127 5.12 17.98 29.42
CA LYS A 127 6.43 17.50 28.96
C LYS A 127 7.15 16.67 30.02
N ASN A 128 7.12 17.10 31.28
CA ASN A 128 7.73 16.34 32.38
C ASN A 128 7.10 14.95 32.53
N LYS A 129 5.76 14.85 32.47
CA LYS A 129 5.07 13.54 32.49
C LYS A 129 5.41 12.64 31.30
N ILE A 130 5.56 13.23 30.11
CA ILE A 130 5.99 12.48 28.93
C ILE A 130 7.42 11.94 29.12
N GLN A 131 8.31 12.76 29.68
CA GLN A 131 9.68 12.36 29.95
C GLN A 131 9.77 11.25 31.00
N GLU A 132 8.99 11.35 32.09
CA GLU A 132 8.86 10.29 33.11
C GLU A 132 8.43 8.95 32.48
N LEU A 133 7.38 8.96 31.64
CA LEU A 133 6.91 7.76 30.94
C LEU A 133 7.99 7.18 30.01
N ILE A 134 8.72 8.02 29.28
CA ILE A 134 9.80 7.57 28.39
C ILE A 134 10.91 6.89 29.19
N ASP A 135 11.29 7.44 30.34
CA ASP A 135 12.34 6.87 31.18
C ASP A 135 11.89 5.56 31.85
N GLU A 136 10.63 5.46 32.28
CA GLU A 136 10.03 4.19 32.71
C GLU A 136 10.11 3.12 31.62
N LEU A 137 9.70 3.47 30.38
CA LEU A 137 9.75 2.55 29.26
C LEU A 137 11.18 2.13 28.89
N ARG A 138 12.16 3.04 29.00
CA ARG A 138 13.58 2.70 28.80
C ARG A 138 14.07 1.70 29.84
N ASN A 139 13.70 1.93 31.10
CA ASN A 139 14.13 1.10 32.23
C ASN A 139 13.40 -0.25 32.29
N SER A 140 12.26 -0.39 31.60
CA SER A 140 11.49 -1.63 31.55
C SER A 140 12.17 -2.76 30.77
N GLY A 141 13.20 -2.45 29.97
CA GLY A 141 13.86 -3.41 29.09
C GLY A 141 13.06 -3.81 27.85
N ILE A 142 11.91 -3.15 27.60
CA ILE A 142 11.12 -3.34 26.39
C ILE A 142 11.94 -2.96 25.16
N ILE A 143 11.90 -3.81 24.13
CA ILE A 143 12.52 -3.54 22.83
C ILE A 143 11.39 -3.29 21.83
N ILE A 144 11.37 -2.10 21.25
CA ILE A 144 10.43 -1.73 20.19
C ILE A 144 11.14 -1.92 18.85
N GLU A 145 10.55 -2.73 17.98
CA GLU A 145 11.07 -3.01 16.64
C GLU A 145 9.99 -2.81 15.59
N GLU A 146 10.40 -2.31 14.44
CA GLU A 146 9.53 -2.12 13.28
C GLU A 146 10.00 -3.00 12.12
N PRO A 147 9.11 -3.81 11.50
CA PRO A 147 9.45 -4.53 10.28
C PRO A 147 9.58 -3.55 9.11
N LYS A 148 10.67 -3.65 8.36
CA LYS A 148 10.95 -2.88 7.15
C LYS A 148 11.31 -3.80 6.00
N CYS A 149 10.71 -3.55 4.85
CA CYS A 149 11.04 -4.22 3.59
C CYS A 149 10.66 -3.30 2.43
N ASN A 150 11.65 -2.65 1.81
CA ASN A 150 11.44 -1.79 0.66
C ASN A 150 11.60 -2.57 -0.66
N PHE A 151 10.77 -2.22 -1.64
CA PHE A 151 10.72 -2.80 -2.98
C PHE A 151 10.81 -1.77 -4.12
N ASP A 152 11.10 -0.49 -3.83
CA ASP A 152 11.11 0.56 -4.86
C ASP A 152 12.06 0.24 -6.03
N VAL A 153 13.23 -0.32 -5.73
CA VAL A 153 14.23 -0.68 -6.75
C VAL A 153 13.72 -1.85 -7.58
N GLU A 154 13.27 -2.92 -6.95
CA GLU A 154 12.75 -4.11 -7.64
C GLU A 154 11.52 -3.77 -8.50
N MET A 155 10.61 -2.94 -7.98
CA MET A 155 9.43 -2.45 -8.69
C MET A 155 9.79 -1.51 -9.84
N THR A 156 10.77 -0.63 -9.65
CA THR A 156 11.32 0.23 -10.72
C THR A 156 11.84 -0.59 -11.88
N MET A 157 12.68 -1.60 -11.59
CA MET A 157 13.26 -2.44 -12.63
C MET A 157 12.18 -3.23 -13.39
N ASP A 158 11.24 -3.84 -12.68
CA ASP A 158 10.13 -4.55 -13.31
C ASP A 158 9.28 -3.61 -14.21
N MET A 159 8.96 -2.39 -13.75
CA MET A 159 8.22 -1.41 -14.55
C MET A 159 8.94 -1.04 -15.86
N LEU A 160 10.27 -0.90 -15.80
CA LEU A 160 11.07 -0.56 -16.97
C LEU A 160 11.18 -1.74 -17.94
N ASP A 161 11.33 -2.96 -17.44
CA ASP A 161 11.38 -4.19 -18.24
C ASP A 161 10.04 -4.48 -18.94
N ASP A 162 8.92 -4.10 -18.32
CA ASP A 162 7.59 -4.33 -18.84
C ASP A 162 7.06 -3.22 -19.74
N VAL A 163 7.82 -2.15 -19.92
CA VAL A 163 7.33 -0.93 -20.56
C VAL A 163 6.75 -1.18 -21.95
N GLU A 164 7.35 -2.05 -22.74
CA GLU A 164 6.88 -2.34 -24.11
C GLU A 164 5.67 -3.30 -24.16
N LYS A 165 5.29 -3.92 -23.03
CA LYS A 165 4.19 -4.91 -22.93
C LYS A 165 2.87 -4.30 -22.46
N MET A 166 2.90 -3.05 -22.00
CA MET A 166 1.74 -2.35 -21.43
C MET A 166 1.49 -1.02 -22.14
N THR A 167 0.24 -0.58 -22.14
CA THR A 167 -0.15 0.80 -22.49
C THR A 167 -0.26 1.67 -21.25
N ALA A 168 -0.56 1.07 -20.09
CA ALA A 168 -0.69 1.80 -18.84
C ALA A 168 -0.19 1.03 -17.62
N VAL A 169 0.18 1.81 -16.60
CA VAL A 169 0.47 1.34 -15.24
C VAL A 169 -0.66 1.73 -14.31
N MET A 170 -1.05 0.78 -13.46
CA MET A 170 -1.87 1.04 -12.29
C MET A 170 -1.05 0.77 -11.02
N LEU A 171 -0.54 1.83 -10.39
CA LEU A 171 0.32 1.73 -9.22
C LEU A 171 -0.51 1.89 -7.94
N PHE A 172 -0.47 0.89 -7.07
CA PHE A 172 -1.05 0.92 -5.74
C PHE A 172 0.04 1.29 -4.73
N SER A 173 0.42 2.56 -4.77
CA SER A 173 1.35 3.18 -3.83
C SER A 173 1.15 4.69 -3.86
N GLY A 174 1.42 5.33 -2.73
CA GLY A 174 1.44 6.78 -2.59
C GLY A 174 2.85 7.37 -2.46
N ASP A 175 3.88 6.54 -2.65
CA ASP A 175 5.27 6.89 -2.37
C ASP A 175 5.90 7.75 -3.47
N SER A 176 6.55 8.85 -3.08
CA SER A 176 7.27 9.74 -3.98
C SER A 176 8.52 9.11 -4.58
N ASP A 177 9.09 8.06 -3.96
CA ASP A 177 10.30 7.41 -4.48
C ASP A 177 10.08 6.76 -5.86
N LEU A 178 8.82 6.56 -6.25
CA LEU A 178 8.41 6.02 -7.55
C LEU A 178 8.16 7.11 -8.61
N ILE A 179 8.40 8.39 -8.34
CA ILE A 179 8.22 9.45 -9.35
C ILE A 179 9.15 9.24 -10.55
N ALA A 180 10.43 9.02 -10.31
CA ALA A 180 11.43 8.89 -11.38
C ALA A 180 11.10 7.77 -12.40
N PRO A 181 10.77 6.52 -11.99
CA PRO A 181 10.35 5.51 -12.95
C PRO A 181 9.06 5.89 -13.67
N LEU A 182 8.08 6.48 -12.97
CA LEU A 182 6.84 6.93 -13.59
C LEU A 182 7.06 8.03 -14.64
N GLU A 183 7.99 8.96 -14.43
CA GLU A 183 8.36 9.98 -15.43
C GLU A 183 8.92 9.33 -16.69
N ARG A 184 9.76 8.32 -16.50
CA ARG A 184 10.33 7.56 -17.60
C ARG A 184 9.25 6.85 -18.41
N LEU A 185 8.23 6.30 -17.75
CA LEU A 185 7.08 5.68 -18.40
C LEU A 185 6.25 6.69 -19.19
N LYS A 186 6.01 7.91 -18.67
CA LYS A 186 5.30 8.97 -19.43
C LYS A 186 6.04 9.36 -20.69
N VAL A 187 7.37 9.50 -20.63
CA VAL A 187 8.20 9.81 -21.81
C VAL A 187 8.04 8.72 -22.88
N LYS A 188 7.82 7.47 -22.47
CA LYS A 188 7.53 6.34 -23.35
C LYS A 188 6.04 6.21 -23.72
N GLY A 189 5.24 7.25 -23.47
CA GLY A 189 3.83 7.32 -23.86
C GLY A 189 2.88 6.48 -23.01
N LYS A 190 3.31 5.97 -21.84
CA LYS A 190 2.47 5.14 -20.97
C LYS A 190 1.55 6.00 -20.11
N LYS A 191 0.31 5.55 -19.93
CA LYS A 191 -0.63 6.17 -18.99
C LYS A 191 -0.40 5.68 -17.56
N ILE A 192 -0.69 6.56 -16.61
CA ILE A 192 -0.41 6.31 -15.19
C ILE A 192 -1.69 6.54 -14.38
N ALA A 193 -2.19 5.46 -13.78
CA ALA A 193 -3.13 5.53 -12.68
C ALA A 193 -2.39 5.34 -11.35
N ILE A 194 -2.62 6.25 -10.42
CA ILE A 194 -2.22 6.11 -9.02
C ILE A 194 -3.44 5.73 -8.21
N VAL A 195 -3.37 4.56 -7.57
CA VAL A 195 -4.37 4.07 -6.64
C VAL A 195 -3.86 4.30 -5.22
N GLY A 196 -4.69 4.93 -4.39
CA GLY A 196 -4.33 5.16 -2.99
C GLY A 196 -5.47 5.74 -2.18
N VAL A 197 -5.20 6.06 -0.91
CA VAL A 197 -6.17 6.68 -0.01
C VAL A 197 -5.87 8.18 0.14
N ARG A 198 -6.93 8.98 0.29
CA ARG A 198 -6.80 10.44 0.44
C ARG A 198 -5.85 10.79 1.59
N GLY A 199 -4.90 11.69 1.31
CA GLY A 199 -3.90 12.13 2.30
C GLY A 199 -2.68 11.20 2.44
N MET A 200 -2.67 10.05 1.74
CA MET A 200 -1.57 9.08 1.76
C MET A 200 -0.80 9.02 0.44
N VAL A 201 -1.02 9.98 -0.47
CA VAL A 201 -0.36 10.06 -1.78
C VAL A 201 0.45 11.35 -1.85
N ALA A 202 1.73 11.24 -2.19
CA ALA A 202 2.61 12.39 -2.36
C ALA A 202 2.07 13.40 -3.40
N GLY A 203 2.21 14.69 -3.12
CA GLY A 203 1.64 15.75 -3.96
C GLY A 203 2.23 15.77 -5.38
N GLU A 204 3.49 15.37 -5.52
CA GLU A 204 4.21 15.23 -6.79
C GLU A 204 3.60 14.15 -7.68
N LEU A 205 3.10 13.05 -7.09
CA LEU A 205 2.40 12.00 -7.85
C LEU A 205 1.12 12.55 -8.50
N HIS A 206 0.53 13.61 -7.96
CA HIS A 206 -0.62 14.26 -8.60
C HIS A 206 -0.28 15.04 -9.86
N LYS A 207 0.98 15.49 -10.00
CA LYS A 207 1.45 16.22 -11.18
C LYS A 207 1.73 15.28 -12.36
N ILE A 208 2.06 14.03 -12.07
CA ILE A 208 2.45 13.05 -13.08
C ILE A 208 1.32 12.12 -13.51
N LYS A 209 0.44 11.73 -12.59
CA LYS A 209 -0.64 10.78 -12.89
C LYS A 209 -1.57 11.30 -13.99
N ASP A 210 -2.07 10.41 -14.82
CA ASP A 210 -3.21 10.68 -15.70
C ASP A 210 -4.53 10.45 -14.93
N LYS A 211 -4.56 9.48 -14.02
CA LYS A 211 -5.72 9.18 -13.18
C LYS A 211 -5.35 9.00 -11.71
N TYR A 212 -6.19 9.53 -10.82
CA TYR A 212 -6.19 9.10 -9.41
C TYR A 212 -7.43 8.24 -9.17
N ILE A 213 -7.22 7.09 -8.54
CA ILE A 213 -8.27 6.17 -8.13
C ILE A 213 -8.24 6.09 -6.61
N ASP A 214 -9.32 6.53 -5.97
CA ASP A 214 -9.48 6.41 -4.52
C ASP A 214 -9.77 4.94 -4.20
N PHE A 215 -8.82 4.27 -3.53
CA PHE A 215 -8.95 2.85 -3.22
C PHE A 215 -10.23 2.53 -2.43
N GLY A 216 -10.63 3.40 -1.50
CA GLY A 216 -11.81 3.16 -0.67
C GLY A 216 -13.13 3.21 -1.44
N LYS A 217 -13.15 3.92 -2.59
CA LYS A 217 -14.27 4.00 -3.52
C LYS A 217 -14.18 2.98 -4.66
N PHE A 218 -12.96 2.56 -4.98
CA PHE A 218 -12.70 1.56 -6.02
C PHE A 218 -12.94 0.13 -5.50
N TYR A 219 -12.59 -0.16 -4.25
CA TYR A 219 -12.71 -1.49 -3.67
C TYR A 219 -14.17 -1.88 -3.40
N THR A 220 -14.59 -3.00 -4.00
CA THR A 220 -15.95 -3.57 -3.86
C THR A 220 -15.96 -4.89 -3.10
N GLY A 221 -14.80 -5.37 -2.62
CA GLY A 221 -14.71 -6.60 -1.84
C GLY A 221 -15.19 -6.47 -0.39
N LYS A 222 -15.02 -7.54 0.39
CA LYS A 222 -15.49 -7.60 1.78
C LYS A 222 -14.65 -6.70 2.69
N LYS A 223 -15.31 -5.78 3.38
CA LYS A 223 -14.71 -4.92 4.41
C LYS A 223 -14.82 -5.60 5.78
N THR A 224 -13.70 -5.78 6.47
CA THR A 224 -13.66 -6.31 7.84
C THR A 224 -13.14 -5.23 8.81
N TYR A 225 -13.38 -5.37 10.12
CA TYR A 225 -13.06 -4.31 11.09
C TYR A 225 -12.15 -4.76 12.22
N ILE A 226 -11.83 -6.06 12.32
CA ILE A 226 -11.18 -6.63 13.51
C ILE A 226 -9.74 -7.01 13.19
N GLU A 227 -9.52 -7.98 12.31
CA GLU A 227 -8.19 -8.53 12.06
C GLU A 227 -7.68 -8.20 10.66
N SER A 228 -6.42 -7.74 10.62
CA SER A 228 -5.66 -7.54 9.40
C SER A 228 -4.85 -8.80 9.10
N GLU A 229 -4.86 -9.27 7.86
CA GLU A 229 -4.07 -10.45 7.45
C GLU A 229 -2.58 -10.14 7.22
N ASN A 230 -2.13 -8.91 7.46
CA ASN A 230 -0.73 -8.47 7.33
C ASN A 230 0.23 -9.33 8.20
N PRO A 231 1.05 -10.20 7.60
CA PRO A 231 1.93 -11.10 8.36
C PRO A 231 3.07 -10.37 9.08
N ALA A 232 3.41 -9.13 8.69
CA ALA A 232 4.45 -8.34 9.37
C ALA A 232 4.03 -7.95 10.80
N LYS A 233 2.73 -7.86 11.07
CA LYS A 233 2.17 -7.48 12.38
C LYS A 233 1.44 -8.64 13.09
N GLY A 234 1.74 -9.88 12.72
CA GLY A 234 1.14 -11.07 13.33
C GLY A 234 -0.27 -11.41 12.84
N GLY A 235 -0.68 -10.89 11.68
CA GLY A 235 -1.93 -11.31 11.04
C GLY A 235 -1.94 -12.82 10.76
N THR A 236 -3.02 -13.49 11.14
CA THR A 236 -3.19 -14.93 10.91
C THR A 236 -3.66 -15.18 9.48
N ALA A 237 -3.06 -16.19 8.85
CA ALA A 237 -3.29 -16.54 7.45
C ALA A 237 -4.59 -17.33 7.23
#